data_AF-A0A085ZQF0-F1
#
_entry.id   AF-A0A085ZQF0-F1
#
_cell.length_a   1.000
_cell.length_b   1.000
_cell.length_c   1.000
_cell.angle_alpha   90.00
_cell.angle_beta   90.00
_cell.angle_gamma   90.00
#
_symmetry.space_group_name_H-M   'P 1'
#
loop_
_entity.id
_entity.type
_entity.pdbx_description
1 polymer ?
#
loop_
_entity_poly.entity_id
_entity_poly.type
_entity_poly.pdbx_seq_one_letter_code
_entity_poly.pdbx_strand_id
1 'polypeptide(L)'
;MKKIIVALILIVLSFASGFWVNQNFYSDRKTEETENEKLQDTAEINRQKRLENLSPTYTIRGGLPDYKDKYRYVIDRWYNFSFRVTAGGCTNQDEYPIDEAQNHKTDSILKKRIGINWRERFEKSVDSLYKIDSLSINIAENNSEIKKLTNKKLAHKSKDYVSYKCYPTTSDNVKIVSIEWEGKIYKDSTKVSYLRAIVDLKAKRVIEIEKTEKEGSNFMF
;
A
#
# COMPACT_ATOMS: atom_id res chain seq x y z
N MET A 1 -6.95 -60.29 61.21
CA MET A 1 -6.41 -58.90 61.24
C MET A 1 -5.25 -58.67 60.26
N LYS A 2 -4.17 -59.46 60.25
CA LYS A 2 -3.00 -59.22 59.36
C LYS A 2 -3.34 -59.14 57.84
N LYS A 3 -4.26 -59.96 57.33
CA LYS A 3 -4.65 -59.96 55.90
C LYS A 3 -5.43 -58.70 55.45
N ILE A 4 -6.19 -58.08 56.36
CA ILE A 4 -6.98 -56.87 56.08
C ILE A 4 -6.07 -55.65 56.00
N ILE A 5 -5.05 -55.58 56.85
CA ILE A 5 -4.05 -54.50 56.85
C ILE A 5 -3.25 -54.52 55.54
N VAL A 6 -2.85 -55.69 55.05
CA VAL A 6 -2.12 -55.82 53.78
C VAL A 6 -3.00 -55.37 52.59
N ALA A 7 -4.29 -55.69 52.60
CA ALA A 7 -5.21 -55.25 51.54
C ALA A 7 -5.40 -53.72 51.54
N LEU A 8 -5.51 -53.08 52.71
CA LEU A 8 -5.61 -51.62 52.83
C LEU A 8 -4.35 -50.91 52.34
N ILE A 9 -3.17 -51.45 52.65
CA ILE A 9 -1.89 -50.89 52.17
C ILE A 9 -1.81 -50.94 50.64
N LEU A 10 -2.23 -52.05 50.02
CA LEU A 10 -2.24 -52.18 48.56
C LEU A 10 -3.19 -51.19 47.89
N ILE A 11 -4.38 -50.95 48.48
CA ILE A 11 -5.33 -49.97 47.97
C ILE A 11 -4.71 -48.57 48.04
N VAL A 12 -4.14 -48.17 49.17
CA VAL A 12 -3.50 -46.86 49.34
C VAL A 12 -2.32 -46.68 48.35
N LEU A 13 -1.50 -47.72 48.15
CA LEU A 13 -0.41 -47.67 47.18
C LEU A 13 -0.93 -47.53 45.74
N SER A 14 -2.02 -48.20 45.38
CA SER A 14 -2.61 -48.10 44.03
C SER A 14 -3.19 -46.71 43.75
N PHE A 15 -3.81 -46.07 44.75
CA PHE A 15 -4.28 -44.68 44.65
C PHE A 15 -3.11 -43.69 44.61
N ALA A 16 -2.07 -43.90 45.40
CA ALA A 16 -0.87 -43.05 45.38
C ALA A 16 -0.15 -43.12 44.03
N SER A 17 0.00 -44.33 43.44
CA SER A 17 0.58 -44.48 42.11
C SER A 17 -0.29 -43.87 41.01
N GLY A 18 -1.61 -44.02 41.09
CA GLY A 18 -2.54 -43.40 40.14
C GLY A 18 -2.51 -41.87 40.19
N PHE A 19 -2.38 -41.30 41.39
CA PHE A 19 -2.27 -39.86 41.59
C PHE A 19 -0.93 -39.31 41.06
N TRP A 20 0.17 -40.02 41.27
CA TRP A 20 1.49 -39.65 40.76
C TRP A 20 1.58 -39.69 39.23
N VAL A 21 1.04 -40.73 38.60
CA VAL A 21 1.00 -40.85 37.13
C VAL A 21 0.16 -39.73 36.52
N ASN A 22 -0.99 -39.39 37.13
CA ASN A 22 -1.86 -38.32 36.61
C ASN A 22 -1.23 -36.93 36.76
N GLN A 23 -0.52 -36.63 37.86
CA GLN A 23 0.20 -35.36 38.00
C GLN A 23 1.32 -35.20 36.97
N ASN A 24 2.10 -36.26 36.72
CA ASN A 24 3.17 -36.21 35.73
C ASN A 24 2.59 -36.05 34.31
N PHE A 25 1.51 -36.76 33.98
CA PHE A 25 0.88 -36.65 32.65
C PHE A 25 0.28 -35.25 32.38
N TYR A 26 -0.30 -34.60 33.40
CA TYR A 26 -0.81 -33.22 33.27
C TYR A 26 0.30 -32.18 33.22
N SER A 27 1.42 -32.40 33.92
CA SER A 27 2.60 -31.54 33.88
C SER A 27 3.30 -31.63 32.52
N ASP A 28 3.45 -32.83 31.98
CA ASP A 28 4.08 -33.07 30.67
C ASP A 28 3.25 -32.45 29.54
N ARG A 29 1.91 -32.65 29.54
CA ARG A 29 1.03 -31.98 28.56
C ARG A 29 1.09 -30.46 28.63
N LYS A 30 1.10 -29.86 29.82
CA LYS A 30 1.23 -28.40 29.96
C LYS A 30 2.59 -27.91 29.46
N THR A 31 3.64 -28.69 29.68
CA THR A 31 5.00 -28.37 29.21
C THR A 31 5.08 -28.43 27.69
N GLU A 32 4.54 -29.50 27.08
CA GLU A 32 4.44 -29.64 25.62
C GLU A 32 3.56 -28.56 24.98
N GLU A 33 2.42 -28.21 25.58
CA GLU A 33 1.56 -27.11 25.09
C GLU A 33 2.29 -25.77 25.12
N THR A 34 2.99 -25.45 26.22
CA THR A 34 3.78 -24.21 26.36
C THR A 34 4.97 -24.19 25.39
N GLU A 35 5.61 -25.33 25.16
CA GLU A 35 6.74 -25.44 24.23
C GLU A 35 6.27 -25.31 22.76
N ASN A 36 5.14 -25.92 22.42
CA ASN A 36 4.52 -25.78 21.11
C ASN A 36 4.02 -24.35 20.83
N GLU A 37 3.44 -23.68 21.82
CA GLU A 37 3.04 -22.26 21.72
C GLU A 37 4.27 -21.36 21.49
N LYS A 38 5.35 -21.55 22.26
CA LYS A 38 6.62 -20.83 22.04
C LYS A 38 7.25 -21.11 20.67
N LEU A 39 7.15 -22.34 20.16
CA LEU A 39 7.65 -22.71 18.83
C LEU A 39 6.80 -22.07 17.73
N GLN A 40 5.48 -22.02 17.89
CA GLN A 40 4.57 -21.33 16.97
C GLN A 40 4.84 -19.82 16.97
N ASP A 41 4.97 -19.19 18.14
CA ASP A 41 5.34 -17.78 18.28
C ASP A 41 6.68 -17.49 17.61
N THR A 42 7.67 -18.36 17.81
CA THR A 42 8.99 -18.22 17.18
C THR A 42 8.91 -18.37 15.65
N ALA A 43 8.10 -19.31 15.15
CA ALA A 43 7.88 -19.50 13.72
C ALA A 43 7.14 -18.31 13.08
N GLU A 44 6.15 -17.75 13.77
CA GLU A 44 5.39 -16.58 13.34
C GLU A 44 6.26 -15.31 13.34
N ILE A 45 7.01 -15.05 14.41
CA ILE A 45 7.99 -13.95 14.48
C ILE A 45 9.02 -14.08 13.34
N ASN A 46 9.50 -15.29 13.07
CA ASN A 46 10.44 -15.54 11.97
C ASN A 46 9.82 -15.38 10.59
N ARG A 47 8.54 -15.72 10.42
CA ARG A 47 7.78 -15.48 9.19
C ARG A 47 7.58 -13.99 8.96
N GLN A 48 7.18 -13.25 10.00
CA GLN A 48 6.98 -11.80 9.96
C GLN A 48 8.30 -11.08 9.63
N LYS A 49 9.41 -11.44 10.28
CA LYS A 49 10.75 -10.92 9.95
C LYS A 49 11.16 -11.25 8.51
N ARG A 50 10.81 -12.44 7.99
CA ARG A 50 11.07 -12.80 6.58
C ARG A 50 10.27 -11.93 5.62
N LEU A 51 8.98 -11.72 5.89
CA LEU A 51 8.10 -10.88 5.06
C LEU A 51 8.55 -9.42 5.05
N GLU A 52 8.86 -8.85 6.22
CA GLU A 52 9.36 -7.48 6.35
C GLU A 52 10.72 -7.30 5.69
N ASN A 53 11.57 -8.33 5.70
CA ASN A 53 12.76 -8.32 4.89
C ASN A 53 12.39 -8.33 3.40
N LEU A 54 11.54 -9.25 2.93
CA LEU A 54 11.22 -9.35 1.50
C LEU A 54 10.58 -8.06 0.94
N SER A 55 9.63 -7.48 1.66
CA SER A 55 8.89 -6.28 1.27
C SER A 55 8.77 -5.30 2.44
N PRO A 56 9.85 -4.54 2.74
CA PRO A 56 9.82 -3.61 3.85
C PRO A 56 8.80 -2.50 3.60
N THR A 57 8.25 -1.95 4.68
CA THR A 57 7.24 -0.89 4.62
C THR A 57 7.75 0.32 5.40
N TYR A 58 7.66 1.50 4.79
CA TYR A 58 7.99 2.78 5.43
C TYR A 58 6.72 3.60 5.53
N THR A 59 6.44 4.03 6.74
CA THR A 59 5.24 4.80 7.06
C THR A 59 5.58 6.28 6.96
N ILE A 60 4.89 6.99 6.07
CA ILE A 60 4.96 8.44 5.92
C ILE A 60 3.67 9.08 6.42
N ARG A 61 3.77 10.28 7.00
CA ARG A 61 2.57 11.10 7.25
C ARG A 61 1.98 11.54 5.91
N GLY A 62 0.67 11.37 5.80
CA GLY A 62 -0.14 11.93 4.73
C GLY A 62 -0.47 13.39 4.99
N GLY A 63 -0.81 14.08 3.92
CA GLY A 63 -1.26 15.47 3.95
C GLY A 63 -1.65 15.95 2.56
N LEU A 64 -2.28 17.13 2.50
CA LEU A 64 -2.46 17.80 1.22
C LEU A 64 -1.06 18.04 0.63
N PRO A 65 -0.78 17.59 -0.61
CA PRO A 65 0.48 17.90 -1.23
C PRO A 65 0.63 19.42 -1.35
N ASP A 66 1.87 19.91 -1.23
CA ASP A 66 2.17 21.30 -1.59
C ASP A 66 1.60 21.59 -2.98
N TYR A 67 1.18 22.83 -3.25
CA TYR A 67 0.58 23.18 -4.55
C TYR A 67 1.48 22.82 -5.75
N LYS A 68 2.81 22.93 -5.59
CA LYS A 68 3.83 22.52 -6.58
C LYS A 68 3.87 21.00 -6.82
N ASP A 69 3.39 20.23 -5.86
CA ASP A 69 3.48 18.76 -5.79
C ASP A 69 2.10 18.12 -5.93
N LYS A 70 1.05 18.90 -6.22
CA LYS A 70 -0.34 18.42 -6.35
C LYS A 70 -0.57 17.34 -7.41
N TYR A 71 0.37 17.18 -8.34
CA TYR A 71 0.37 16.15 -9.38
C TYR A 71 1.44 15.07 -9.16
N ARG A 72 2.19 15.11 -8.05
CA ARG A 72 3.13 14.05 -7.69
C ARG A 72 2.34 12.85 -7.20
N TYR A 73 2.46 11.74 -7.92
CA TYR A 73 2.00 10.45 -7.41
C TYR A 73 2.93 9.99 -6.30
N VAL A 74 2.36 9.51 -5.21
CA VAL A 74 3.11 8.69 -4.26
C VAL A 74 3.45 7.41 -5.01
N ILE A 75 4.74 7.11 -5.12
CA ILE A 75 5.15 5.81 -5.62
C ILE A 75 4.85 4.82 -4.51
N ASP A 76 3.79 4.04 -4.65
CA ASP A 76 3.39 3.05 -3.64
C ASP A 76 4.46 1.97 -3.43
N ARG A 77 5.31 1.74 -4.45
CA ARG A 77 6.38 0.75 -4.44
C ARG A 77 7.65 1.17 -5.20
N TRP A 78 8.82 1.06 -4.56
CA TRP A 78 10.13 1.29 -5.16
C TRP A 78 11.07 0.14 -4.76
N TYR A 79 11.63 -0.65 -5.70
CA TYR A 79 12.46 -1.84 -5.39
C TYR A 79 11.82 -2.86 -4.42
N ASN A 80 10.54 -3.21 -4.61
CA ASN A 80 9.74 -4.09 -3.71
C ASN A 80 9.58 -3.55 -2.27
N PHE A 81 9.97 -2.31 -2.03
CA PHE A 81 9.75 -1.58 -0.80
C PHE A 81 8.49 -0.73 -0.94
N SER A 82 7.62 -0.77 0.08
CA SER A 82 6.28 -0.16 0.02
C SER A 82 6.20 1.08 0.90
N PHE A 83 5.46 2.10 0.44
CA PHE A 83 5.12 3.26 1.25
C PHE A 83 3.71 3.11 1.80
N ARG A 84 3.57 3.30 3.12
CA ARG A 84 2.27 3.38 3.79
C ARG A 84 2.05 4.81 4.22
N VAL A 85 0.91 5.39 3.86
CA VAL A 85 0.54 6.75 4.28
C VAL A 85 -0.38 6.65 5.49
N THR A 86 0.00 7.26 6.63
CA THR A 86 -0.87 7.45 7.80
C THR A 86 -1.56 8.81 7.71
N ALA A 87 -2.87 8.88 8.00
CA ALA A 87 -3.73 10.07 7.85
C ALA A 87 -4.07 10.46 6.39
N GLY A 88 -4.79 9.59 5.68
CA GLY A 88 -5.28 9.84 4.31
C GLY A 88 -6.51 10.76 4.22
N GLY A 89 -6.59 11.83 5.01
CA GLY A 89 -7.75 12.74 5.04
C GLY A 89 -7.39 14.19 5.35
N CYS A 90 -8.26 15.12 4.96
CA CYS A 90 -8.13 16.58 5.14
C CYS A 90 -8.25 17.07 6.60
N THR A 91 -8.35 16.14 7.56
CA THR A 91 -8.62 16.44 8.98
C THR A 91 -7.69 15.63 9.86
N ASN A 92 -6.89 16.34 10.65
CA ASN A 92 -5.98 15.91 11.71
C ASN A 92 -4.86 14.94 11.31
N GLN A 93 -3.77 15.51 10.76
CA GLN A 93 -2.50 14.83 10.50
C GLN A 93 -1.75 14.39 11.78
N ASP A 94 -2.10 14.96 12.94
CA ASP A 94 -1.40 14.75 14.21
C ASP A 94 -1.96 13.59 15.07
N GLU A 95 -3.10 13.01 14.69
CA GLU A 95 -3.77 11.96 15.48
C GLU A 95 -3.26 10.54 15.21
N TYR A 96 -2.53 10.32 14.12
CA TYR A 96 -2.01 8.99 13.75
C TYR A 96 -0.48 8.94 13.93
N PRO A 97 0.03 8.29 14.99
CA PRO A 97 1.46 8.19 15.21
C PRO A 97 2.14 7.43 14.07
N ILE A 98 3.28 7.94 13.60
CA ILE A 98 4.19 7.18 12.75
C ILE A 98 4.86 6.12 13.64
N ASP A 99 4.87 4.87 13.20
CA ASP A 99 5.70 3.84 13.82
C ASP A 99 7.18 4.07 13.48
N GLU A 100 7.86 4.86 14.32
CA GLU A 100 9.28 5.21 14.15
C GLU A 100 10.18 3.99 14.22
N ALA A 101 9.86 3.00 15.07
CA ALA A 101 10.64 1.77 15.21
C ALA A 101 10.62 0.96 13.90
N GLN A 102 9.45 0.83 13.27
CA GLN A 102 9.31 0.21 11.97
C GLN A 102 10.08 0.96 10.87
N ASN A 103 10.03 2.30 10.87
CA ASN A 103 10.79 3.11 9.91
C ASN A 103 12.31 2.94 10.09
N HIS A 104 12.82 2.90 11.32
CA HIS A 104 14.24 2.63 11.59
C HIS A 104 14.68 1.24 11.12
N LYS A 105 13.83 0.24 11.29
CA LYS A 105 14.06 -1.12 10.78
C LYS A 105 14.11 -1.13 9.26
N THR A 106 13.15 -0.48 8.60
CA THR A 106 13.10 -0.35 7.15
C THR A 106 14.31 0.41 6.60
N ASP A 107 14.72 1.50 7.25
CA ASP A 107 15.96 2.23 6.93
C ASP A 107 17.17 1.30 6.94
N SER A 108 17.29 0.45 7.95
CA SER A 108 18.40 -0.49 8.09
C SER A 108 18.40 -1.52 6.95
N ILE A 109 17.24 -2.03 6.56
CA ILE A 109 17.07 -2.96 5.44
C ILE A 109 17.46 -2.28 4.12
N LEU A 110 16.97 -1.06 3.87
CA LEU A 110 17.26 -0.31 2.64
C LEU A 110 18.73 0.11 2.55
N LYS A 111 19.34 0.52 3.66
CA LYS A 111 20.78 0.81 3.74
C LYS A 111 21.61 -0.42 3.38
N LYS A 112 21.22 -1.61 3.83
CA LYS A 112 21.91 -2.87 3.50
C LYS A 112 21.72 -3.28 2.05
N ARG A 113 20.54 -3.06 1.46
CA ARG A 113 20.20 -3.50 0.10
C ARG A 113 20.66 -2.56 -1.01
N ILE A 114 20.52 -1.26 -0.79
CA ILE A 114 20.68 -0.22 -1.81
C ILE A 114 21.89 0.67 -1.49
N GLY A 115 22.16 0.88 -0.20
CA GLY A 115 23.26 1.70 0.29
C GLY A 115 22.81 2.82 1.23
N ILE A 116 23.78 3.46 1.91
CA ILE A 116 23.51 4.53 2.90
C ILE A 116 22.74 5.70 2.28
N ASN A 117 22.93 5.95 0.99
CA ASN A 117 22.28 7.02 0.23
C ASN A 117 20.95 6.61 -0.46
N TRP A 118 20.27 5.57 0.03
CA TRP A 118 19.03 5.10 -0.60
C TRP A 118 17.94 6.19 -0.69
N ARG A 119 17.83 7.08 0.30
CA ARG A 119 16.85 8.19 0.30
C ARG A 119 17.07 9.14 -0.86
N GLU A 120 18.31 9.58 -1.03
CA GLU A 120 18.71 10.46 -2.15
C GLU A 120 18.46 9.78 -3.50
N ARG A 121 18.74 8.47 -3.61
CA ARG A 121 18.45 7.69 -4.82
C ARG A 121 16.94 7.57 -5.08
N PHE A 122 16.14 7.39 -4.03
CA PHE A 122 14.68 7.36 -4.11
C PHE A 122 14.14 8.70 -4.62
N GLU A 123 14.53 9.80 -3.98
CA GLU A 123 14.13 11.16 -4.38
C GLU A 123 14.51 11.47 -5.84
N LYS A 124 15.75 11.14 -6.24
CA LYS A 124 16.20 11.26 -7.64
C LYS A 124 15.34 10.43 -8.61
N SER A 125 14.94 9.23 -8.20
CA SER A 125 14.07 8.36 -9.02
C SER A 125 12.67 8.96 -9.17
N VAL A 126 12.08 9.42 -8.07
CA VAL A 126 10.77 10.09 -8.06
C VAL A 126 10.79 11.36 -8.90
N ASP A 127 11.79 12.22 -8.73
CA ASP A 127 11.94 13.45 -9.50
C ASP A 127 12.14 13.17 -11.00
N SER A 128 12.87 12.11 -11.35
CA SER A 128 13.03 11.70 -12.74
C SER A 128 11.71 11.25 -13.36
N LEU A 129 10.92 10.44 -12.63
CA LEU A 129 9.59 10.02 -13.08
C LEU A 129 8.65 11.21 -13.22
N TYR A 130 8.67 12.14 -12.27
CA TYR A 130 7.87 13.36 -12.31
C TYR A 130 8.23 14.24 -13.52
N LYS A 131 9.52 14.37 -13.85
CA LYS A 131 9.95 15.11 -15.06
C LYS A 131 9.42 14.47 -16.34
N ILE A 132 9.43 13.14 -16.42
CA ILE A 132 8.90 12.40 -17.57
C ILE A 132 7.38 12.59 -17.66
N ASP A 133 6.66 12.45 -16.55
CA ASP A 133 5.21 12.59 -16.52
C ASP A 133 4.79 14.03 -16.85
N SER A 134 5.48 15.03 -16.29
CA SER A 134 5.27 16.45 -16.61
C SER A 134 5.50 16.73 -18.10
N LEU A 135 6.54 16.13 -18.69
CA LEU A 135 6.78 16.23 -20.14
C LEU A 135 5.64 15.62 -20.94
N SER A 136 5.15 14.43 -20.58
CA SER A 136 4.01 13.82 -21.29
C SER A 136 2.73 14.64 -21.17
N ILE A 137 2.44 15.18 -19.99
CA ILE A 137 1.29 16.08 -19.76
C ILE A 137 1.44 17.30 -20.65
N ASN A 138 2.60 17.96 -20.65
CA ASN A 138 2.83 19.14 -21.46
C ASN A 138 2.66 18.88 -22.98
N ILE A 139 3.09 17.70 -23.47
CA ILE A 139 2.86 17.29 -24.86
C ILE A 139 1.36 17.11 -25.14
N ALA A 140 0.63 16.43 -24.24
CA ALA A 140 -0.80 16.21 -24.37
C ALA A 140 -1.59 17.53 -24.30
N GLU A 141 -1.32 18.36 -23.30
CA GLU A 141 -1.92 19.68 -23.11
C GLU A 141 -1.72 20.58 -24.31
N ASN A 142 -0.57 20.50 -24.98
CA ASN A 142 -0.28 21.34 -26.15
C ASN A 142 -0.80 20.79 -27.48
N ASN A 143 -1.31 19.56 -27.51
CA ASN A 143 -1.93 19.02 -28.70
C ASN A 143 -3.21 19.80 -29.06
N SER A 144 -3.34 20.20 -30.33
CA SER A 144 -4.44 21.04 -30.78
C SER A 144 -5.83 20.39 -30.67
N GLU A 145 -5.94 19.07 -30.88
CA GLU A 145 -7.21 18.37 -30.74
C GLU A 145 -7.64 18.29 -29.27
N ILE A 146 -6.69 17.96 -28.39
CA ILE A 146 -6.93 17.93 -26.94
C ILE A 146 -7.34 19.31 -26.44
N LYS A 147 -6.62 20.38 -26.78
CA LYS A 147 -6.99 21.77 -26.42
C LYS A 147 -8.42 22.11 -26.83
N LYS A 148 -8.80 21.77 -28.07
CA LYS A 148 -10.16 22.03 -28.58
C LYS A 148 -11.22 21.27 -27.76
N LEU A 149 -10.97 20.00 -27.45
CA LEU A 149 -11.90 19.17 -26.67
C LEU A 149 -12.02 19.67 -25.22
N THR A 150 -10.90 19.98 -24.57
CA THR A 150 -10.85 20.53 -23.22
C THR A 150 -11.58 21.87 -23.15
N ASN A 151 -11.32 22.79 -24.08
CA ASN A 151 -11.99 24.09 -24.13
C ASN A 151 -13.52 23.95 -24.34
N LYS A 152 -13.94 23.03 -25.22
CA LYS A 152 -15.37 22.75 -25.43
C LYS A 152 -16.05 22.23 -24.15
N LYS A 153 -15.38 21.39 -23.37
CA LYS A 153 -15.93 20.84 -22.11
C LYS A 153 -15.92 21.90 -20.98
N LEU A 154 -14.89 22.75 -20.91
CA LEU A 154 -14.78 23.83 -19.91
C LEU A 154 -15.76 24.98 -20.14
N ALA A 155 -16.11 25.30 -21.40
CA ALA A 155 -17.05 26.38 -21.72
C ALA A 155 -18.45 26.21 -21.10
N HIS A 156 -18.82 25.01 -20.68
CA HIS A 156 -20.16 24.68 -20.19
C HIS A 156 -20.27 24.45 -18.68
N LYS A 157 -19.20 24.62 -17.89
CA LYS A 157 -19.23 24.32 -16.44
C LYS A 157 -18.43 25.33 -15.62
N SER A 158 -18.99 25.78 -14.51
CA SER A 158 -18.46 26.89 -13.72
C SER A 158 -17.38 26.51 -12.70
N LYS A 159 -17.10 25.21 -12.45
CA LYS A 159 -16.20 24.80 -11.34
C LYS A 159 -15.40 23.49 -11.53
N ASP A 160 -15.32 22.94 -12.74
CA ASP A 160 -14.61 21.66 -12.94
C ASP A 160 -13.10 21.91 -13.18
N TYR A 161 -12.25 21.29 -12.37
CA TYR A 161 -10.81 21.26 -12.61
C TYR A 161 -10.48 20.15 -13.61
N VAL A 162 -9.65 20.46 -14.61
CA VAL A 162 -9.05 19.42 -15.45
C VAL A 162 -7.93 18.76 -14.66
N SER A 163 -8.01 17.45 -14.50
CA SER A 163 -6.97 16.65 -13.86
C SER A 163 -6.23 15.82 -14.90
N TYR A 164 -4.92 15.68 -14.74
CA TYR A 164 -4.07 14.90 -15.63
C TYR A 164 -3.42 13.76 -14.85
N LYS A 165 -3.55 12.54 -15.37
CA LYS A 165 -2.93 11.35 -14.80
C LYS A 165 -2.06 10.65 -15.83
N CYS A 166 -0.82 10.31 -15.45
CA CYS A 166 0.10 9.58 -16.32
C CYS A 166 0.17 8.13 -15.92
N TYR A 167 0.12 7.24 -16.91
CA TYR A 167 0.27 5.81 -16.73
C TYR A 167 1.47 5.31 -17.54
N PRO A 168 2.31 4.44 -16.96
CA PRO A 168 3.38 3.79 -17.70
C PRO A 168 2.79 2.85 -18.76
N THR A 169 3.55 2.65 -19.84
CA THR A 169 3.30 1.58 -20.82
C THR A 169 4.45 0.58 -20.77
N THR A 170 4.37 -0.47 -21.60
CA THR A 170 5.48 -1.41 -21.79
C THR A 170 6.67 -0.79 -22.54
N SER A 171 6.52 0.40 -23.13
CA SER A 171 7.58 1.13 -23.82
C SER A 171 8.02 2.34 -23.00
N ASP A 172 9.33 2.47 -22.78
CA ASP A 172 9.92 3.61 -22.08
C ASP A 172 9.70 4.95 -22.79
N ASN A 173 9.39 4.92 -24.09
CA ASN A 173 9.15 6.10 -24.91
C ASN A 173 7.67 6.46 -25.02
N VAL A 174 6.77 5.66 -24.45
CA VAL A 174 5.32 5.87 -24.58
C VAL A 174 4.67 5.99 -23.21
N LYS A 175 3.86 7.03 -23.04
CA LYS A 175 3.05 7.26 -21.84
C LYS A 175 1.58 7.41 -22.22
N ILE A 176 0.68 7.00 -21.34
CA ILE A 176 -0.73 7.29 -21.48
C ILE A 176 -1.06 8.44 -20.52
N VAL A 177 -1.56 9.54 -21.05
CA VAL A 177 -2.06 10.68 -20.27
C VAL A 177 -3.58 10.63 -20.26
N SER A 178 -4.17 10.29 -19.12
CA SER A 178 -5.60 10.44 -18.88
C SER A 178 -5.91 11.88 -18.48
N ILE A 179 -6.89 12.46 -19.15
CA ILE A 179 -7.39 13.81 -18.94
C ILE A 179 -8.81 13.64 -18.42
N GLU A 180 -8.98 13.96 -17.14
CA GLU A 180 -10.19 13.69 -16.38
C GLU A 180 -10.90 15.01 -16.06
N TRP A 181 -12.22 14.99 -16.20
CA TRP A 181 -13.09 16.10 -15.80
C TRP A 181 -14.05 15.61 -14.71
N GLU A 182 -14.01 16.23 -13.55
CA GLU A 182 -14.96 15.95 -12.47
C GLU A 182 -16.11 16.97 -12.51
N GLY A 183 -17.32 16.54 -12.90
CA GLY A 183 -18.54 17.33 -12.67
C GLY A 183 -19.75 16.97 -13.53
N LYS A 184 -20.89 17.64 -13.31
CA LYS A 184 -22.19 17.35 -13.96
C LYS A 184 -22.14 17.59 -15.48
N ILE A 185 -22.20 16.54 -16.31
CA ILE A 185 -22.21 16.70 -17.79
C ILE A 185 -23.60 17.13 -18.29
N TYR A 186 -24.65 16.75 -17.58
CA TYR A 186 -26.03 17.19 -17.81
C TYR A 186 -26.64 17.67 -16.49
N LYS A 187 -27.77 18.38 -16.55
CA LYS A 187 -28.45 18.99 -15.38
C LYS A 187 -28.59 18.01 -14.19
N ASP A 188 -28.80 16.73 -14.50
CA ASP A 188 -29.12 15.66 -13.53
C ASP A 188 -28.16 14.43 -13.57
N SER A 189 -26.99 14.52 -14.22
CA SER A 189 -26.06 13.37 -14.34
C SER A 189 -24.60 13.73 -14.05
N THR A 190 -24.01 13.07 -13.06
CA THR A 190 -22.57 13.09 -12.77
C THR A 190 -21.91 11.98 -13.58
N LYS A 191 -21.20 12.32 -14.66
CA LYS A 191 -20.42 11.36 -15.45
C LYS A 191 -18.93 11.67 -15.30
N VAL A 192 -18.11 10.64 -15.15
CA VAL A 192 -16.66 10.76 -15.30
C VAL A 192 -16.35 10.48 -16.77
N SER A 193 -16.17 11.54 -17.56
CA SER A 193 -15.58 11.41 -18.90
C SER A 193 -14.07 11.45 -18.76
N TYR A 194 -13.36 10.54 -19.44
CA TYR A 194 -11.91 10.60 -19.55
C TYR A 194 -11.49 10.53 -21.02
N LEU A 195 -10.53 11.38 -21.37
CA LEU A 195 -9.81 11.32 -22.63
C LEU A 195 -8.43 10.75 -22.34
N ARG A 196 -8.00 9.73 -23.08
CA ARG A 196 -6.65 9.20 -22.96
C ARG A 196 -5.84 9.60 -24.18
N ALA A 197 -4.73 10.27 -23.96
CA ALA A 197 -3.76 10.61 -24.98
C ALA A 197 -2.56 9.67 -24.86
N ILE A 198 -2.26 8.94 -25.93
CA ILE A 198 -1.03 8.13 -26.02
C ILE A 198 0.07 9.04 -26.54
N VAL A 199 1.09 9.29 -25.73
CA VAL A 199 2.16 10.26 -25.97
C VAL A 199 3.47 9.55 -26.28
N ASP A 200 4.08 9.87 -27.41
CA ASP A 200 5.47 9.56 -27.72
C ASP A 200 6.39 10.61 -27.10
N LEU A 201 7.17 10.23 -26.10
CA LEU A 201 8.14 11.09 -25.43
C LEU A 201 9.33 11.44 -26.33
N LYS A 202 9.75 10.52 -27.20
CA LYS A 202 10.90 10.70 -28.08
C LYS A 202 10.56 11.60 -29.26
N ALA A 203 9.43 11.34 -29.90
CA ALA A 203 8.91 12.18 -30.99
C ALA A 203 8.18 13.43 -30.48
N LYS A 204 8.01 13.57 -29.16
CA LYS A 204 7.36 14.70 -28.48
C LYS A 204 5.97 15.03 -29.04
N ARG A 205 5.17 14.00 -29.32
CA ARG A 205 3.84 14.16 -29.93
C ARG A 205 2.82 13.18 -29.38
N VAL A 206 1.55 13.53 -29.49
CA VAL A 206 0.45 12.59 -29.27
C VAL A 206 0.35 11.68 -30.50
N ILE A 207 0.35 10.36 -30.28
CA ILE A 207 0.20 9.33 -31.31
C ILE A 207 -1.28 9.03 -31.53
N GLU A 208 -2.05 8.93 -30.44
CA GLU A 208 -3.44 8.50 -30.46
C GLU A 208 -4.23 9.20 -29.35
N ILE A 209 -5.53 9.41 -29.61
CA ILE A 209 -6.49 9.96 -28.64
C ILE A 209 -7.66 9.00 -28.55
N GLU A 210 -7.78 8.32 -27.42
CA GLU A 210 -8.94 7.50 -27.09
C GLU A 210 -9.95 8.34 -26.30
N LYS A 211 -11.22 8.26 -26.69
CA LYS A 211 -12.33 8.96 -26.01
C LYS A 211 -13.19 7.92 -25.35
N THR A 212 -13.40 8.01 -24.04
CA THR A 212 -14.34 7.14 -23.34
C THR A 212 -15.23 7.97 -22.43
N GLU A 213 -16.52 7.97 -22.75
CA GLU A 213 -17.55 8.53 -21.89
C GLU A 213 -18.28 7.36 -21.21
N LYS A 214 -18.05 7.16 -19.92
CA LYS A 214 -18.83 6.21 -19.11
C LYS A 214 -19.77 6.98 -18.20
N GLU A 215 -21.04 6.59 -18.21
CA GLU A 215 -21.99 7.03 -17.21
C GLU A 215 -21.59 6.45 -15.86
N GLY A 216 -21.33 7.32 -14.89
CA GLY A 216 -21.29 6.89 -13.50
C GLY A 216 -22.72 6.56 -13.09
N SER A 217 -23.00 5.31 -12.79
CA SER A 217 -24.21 4.97 -12.02
C SER A 217 -24.15 5.75 -10.72
N ASN A 218 -25.20 6.52 -10.41
CA ASN A 218 -25.34 7.20 -9.12
C ASN A 218 -25.11 6.16 -8.02
N PHE A 219 -23.93 6.17 -7.38
CA PHE A 219 -23.78 5.57 -6.07
C PHE A 219 -24.61 6.46 -5.14
N MET A 220 -25.84 6.03 -4.86
CA MET A 220 -26.59 6.52 -3.70
C MET A 220 -25.78 6.10 -2.47
N PHE A 221 -25.13 7.08 -1.84
CA PHE A 221 -24.80 7.01 -0.42
C PHE A 221 -25.99 7.52 0.38
#